data_AF-A0A3M0T2L7-F1
#
_entry.id   AF-A0A3M0T2L7-F1
#
_cell.length_a   1.000
_cell.length_b   1.000
_cell.length_c   1.000
_cell.angle_alpha   90.00
_cell.angle_beta   90.00
_cell.angle_gamma   90.00
#
_symmetry.space_group_name_H-M   'P 1'
#
loop_
_entity.id
_entity.type
_entity.pdbx_description
1 polymer ?
#
loop_
_entity_poly.entity_id
_entity_poly.type
_entity_poly.pdbx_seq_one_letter_code
_entity_poly.pdbx_strand_id
1 'polypeptide(L)'
;MSIDEIRKLHYKQEGREEGLAKGREEEREQSRLKDVERVIKLLNKKFKNVDETVIGKVKLLDSDSLNSIIEDIFDIETMEDLKRYGI
;
A
#
# COMPACT_ATOMS: atom_id res chain seq x y z
N MET A 1 2.94 34.04 -30.14
CA MET A 1 3.12 32.58 -30.19
C MET A 1 2.21 32.01 -31.24
N SER A 2 2.70 31.06 -32.04
CA SER A 2 1.87 30.31 -32.99
C SER A 2 1.00 29.29 -32.25
N ILE A 3 -0.07 28.85 -32.91
CA ILE A 3 -0.94 27.77 -32.38
C ILE A 3 -0.12 26.49 -32.12
N ASP A 4 0.91 26.22 -32.94
CA ASP A 4 1.75 25.05 -32.79
C ASP A 4 2.71 25.16 -31.59
N GLU A 5 3.21 26.35 -31.29
CA GLU A 5 3.99 26.60 -30.07
C GLU A 5 3.14 26.39 -28.82
N ILE A 6 1.88 26.85 -28.85
CA ILE A 6 0.91 26.66 -27.74
C ILE A 6 0.63 25.16 -27.53
N ARG A 7 0.35 24.42 -28.61
CA ARG A 7 0.12 22.96 -28.54
C ARG A 7 1.33 22.21 -28.00
N LYS A 8 2.54 22.56 -28.46
CA LYS A 8 3.77 21.91 -28.00
C LYS A 8 4.03 22.14 -26.51
N LEU A 9 3.73 23.36 -26.02
CA LEU A 9 3.82 23.66 -24.59
C LEU A 9 2.80 22.86 -23.79
N HIS A 10 1.57 22.76 -24.28
CA HIS A 10 0.49 22.00 -23.65
C HIS A 10 0.87 20.52 -23.47
N TYR A 11 1.25 19.83 -24.55
CA TYR A 11 1.63 18.42 -24.48
C TYR A 11 2.84 18.17 -23.58
N LYS A 12 3.81 19.10 -23.55
CA LYS A 12 4.96 18.99 -22.66
C LYS A 12 4.55 19.13 -21.19
N GLN A 13 3.56 19.98 -20.90
CA GLN A 13 3.03 20.14 -19.56
C GLN A 13 2.23 18.91 -19.12
N GLU A 14 1.31 18.42 -19.96
CA GLU A 14 0.53 17.20 -19.70
C GLU A 14 1.44 16.00 -19.44
N GLY A 15 2.43 15.75 -20.32
CA GLY A 15 3.35 14.62 -20.13
C GLY A 15 4.18 14.71 -18.84
N ARG A 16 4.46 15.93 -18.36
CA ARG A 16 5.13 16.13 -17.07
C ARG A 16 4.19 15.85 -15.90
N GLU A 17 2.95 16.30 -15.98
CA GLU A 17 1.93 16.10 -14.95
C GLU A 17 1.57 14.61 -14.82
N GLU A 18 1.36 13.91 -15.94
CA GLU A 18 1.14 12.46 -15.99
C GLU A 18 2.33 11.68 -15.42
N GLY A 19 3.56 12.04 -15.81
CA GLY A 19 4.76 11.39 -15.30
C GLY A 19 4.91 11.54 -13.77
N LEU A 20 4.59 12.72 -13.22
CA LEU A 20 4.58 12.97 -11.78
C LEU A 20 3.47 12.20 -11.07
N ALA A 21 2.28 12.14 -11.65
CA ALA A 21 1.15 11.40 -11.08
C ALA A 21 1.46 9.90 -11.00
N LYS A 22 1.96 9.32 -12.10
CA LYS A 22 2.35 7.90 -12.16
C LYS A 22 3.47 7.57 -11.19
N GLY A 23 4.50 8.41 -11.10
CA GLY A 23 5.59 8.20 -10.14
C GLY A 23 5.12 8.18 -8.69
N ARG A 24 4.16 9.04 -8.33
CA ARG A 24 3.56 9.05 -6.98
C ARG A 24 2.71 7.81 -6.71
N GLU A 25 1.97 7.34 -7.71
CA GLU A 25 1.17 6.12 -7.60
C GLU A 25 2.07 4.89 -7.41
N GLU A 26 3.14 4.76 -8.20
CA GLU A 26 4.12 3.69 -8.07
C GLU A 26 4.81 3.72 -6.70
N GLU A 27 5.20 4.89 -6.20
CA GLU A 27 5.79 5.02 -4.86
C GLU A 27 4.82 4.56 -3.76
N ARG A 28 3.55 4.98 -3.84
CA ARG A 28 2.52 4.57 -2.87
C ARG A 28 2.29 3.07 -2.88
N GLU A 29 2.19 2.47 -4.06
CA GLU A 29 1.98 1.02 -4.16
C GLU A 29 3.22 0.26 -3.64
N GLN A 30 4.43 0.71 -3.96
CA GLN A 30 5.64 0.11 -3.42
C GLN A 30 5.75 0.24 -1.90
N SER A 31 5.31 1.37 -1.33
CA SER A 31 5.23 1.52 0.12
C SER A 31 4.24 0.53 0.73
N ARG A 32 3.03 0.44 0.16
CA ARG A 32 1.99 -0.50 0.60
C ARG A 32 2.48 -1.94 0.58
N LEU A 33 3.15 -2.35 -0.51
CA LEU A 33 3.71 -3.71 -0.63
C LEU A 33 4.76 -4.02 0.45
N LYS A 34 5.61 -3.05 0.80
CA LYS A 34 6.57 -3.21 1.91
C LYS A 34 5.86 -3.37 3.25
N ASP A 35 4.75 -2.66 3.46
CA ASP A 35 3.97 -2.78 4.69
C ASP A 35 3.21 -4.12 4.76
N VAL A 36 2.70 -4.62 3.63
CA VAL A 36 2.15 -5.99 3.51
C VAL A 36 3.19 -7.03 3.97
N GLU A 37 4.41 -6.97 3.43
CA GLU A 37 5.48 -7.89 3.82
C GLU A 37 5.83 -7.78 5.31
N ARG A 38 5.85 -6.56 5.85
CA ARG A 38 6.12 -6.31 7.27
C ARG A 38 5.02 -6.91 8.15
N VAL A 39 3.75 -6.68 7.84
CA VAL A 39 2.61 -7.22 8.59
C VAL A 39 2.66 -8.74 8.59
N ILE A 40 2.82 -9.38 7.43
CA ILE A 40 2.92 -10.85 7.32
C ILE A 40 4.07 -11.37 8.21
N LYS A 41 5.23 -10.72 8.18
CA LYS A 41 6.38 -11.13 8.99
C LYS A 41 6.12 -10.99 10.49
N LEU A 42 5.46 -9.91 10.91
CA LEU A 42 5.09 -9.67 12.31
C LEU A 42 4.08 -10.71 12.82
N LEU A 43 3.01 -10.95 12.06
CA LEU A 43 2.00 -11.96 12.37
C LEU A 43 2.61 -13.36 12.44
N ASN A 44 3.48 -13.72 11.49
CA ASN A 44 4.19 -15.01 11.52
C ASN A 44 5.05 -15.18 12.77
N LYS A 45 5.77 -14.13 13.19
CA LYS A 45 6.57 -14.15 14.42
C LYS A 45 5.70 -14.31 15.66
N LYS A 46 4.53 -13.66 15.70
CA LYS A 46 3.65 -13.68 16.86
C LYS A 46 2.88 -14.99 17.00
N PHE A 47 2.25 -15.45 15.93
CA PHE A 47 1.32 -16.59 15.96
C PHE A 47 1.95 -17.92 15.51
N LYS A 48 3.24 -17.91 15.15
CA LYS A 48 4.00 -19.09 14.66
C LYS A 48 3.33 -19.75 13.45
N ASN A 49 3.50 -19.10 12.30
CA ASN A 49 2.97 -19.47 10.98
C ASN A 49 1.48 -19.13 10.80
N VAL A 50 1.22 -17.98 10.17
CA VAL A 50 -0.13 -17.62 9.70
C VAL A 50 -0.44 -18.36 8.41
N ASP A 51 -1.70 -18.77 8.24
CA ASP A 51 -2.15 -19.47 7.04
C ASP A 51 -2.27 -18.54 5.81
N GLU A 52 -2.41 -19.16 4.64
CA GLU A 52 -2.54 -18.44 3.37
C GLU A 52 -3.83 -17.61 3.26
N THR A 53 -4.87 -17.94 4.02
CA THR A 53 -6.11 -17.14 4.04
C THR A 53 -5.83 -15.78 4.65
N VAL A 54 -5.13 -15.75 5.78
CA VAL A 54 -4.73 -14.50 6.44
C VAL A 54 -3.76 -13.71 5.58
N ILE A 55 -2.75 -14.36 4.98
CA ILE A 55 -1.81 -13.71 4.07
C ILE A 55 -2.54 -13.08 2.88
N GLY A 56 -3.50 -13.79 2.30
CA GLY A 56 -4.34 -13.32 1.21
C GLY A 56 -5.10 -12.04 1.58
N LYS A 57 -5.71 -12.02 2.78
CA LYS A 57 -6.44 -10.84 3.27
C LYS A 57 -5.52 -9.64 3.54
N VAL A 58 -4.35 -9.86 4.15
CA VAL A 58 -3.37 -8.78 4.39
C VAL A 58 -2.95 -8.11 3.08
N LYS A 59 -2.73 -8.87 2.00
CA LYS A 59 -2.36 -8.32 0.68
C LYS A 59 -3.42 -7.38 0.08
N LEU A 60 -4.68 -7.52 0.49
CA LEU A 60 -5.81 -6.73 0.01
C LEU A 60 -6.06 -5.47 0.86
N LEU A 61 -5.39 -5.33 2.01
CA LEU A 61 -5.53 -4.16 2.86
C LEU A 61 -4.89 -2.91 2.24
N ASP A 62 -5.47 -1.77 2.57
CA ASP A 62 -4.90 -0.45 2.29
C ASP A 62 -3.77 -0.11 3.28
N SER A 63 -3.03 0.95 2.97
CA SER A 63 -1.90 1.40 3.80
C SER A 63 -2.31 1.75 5.23
N ASP A 64 -3.51 2.30 5.43
CA ASP A 64 -3.97 2.71 6.75
C ASP A 64 -4.24 1.49 7.63
N SER A 65 -4.95 0.50 7.11
CA SER A 65 -5.23 -0.76 7.82
C SER A 65 -3.94 -1.53 8.13
N LEU A 66 -2.99 -1.56 7.18
CA LEU A 66 -1.67 -2.17 7.40
C LEU A 66 -0.90 -1.46 8.51
N ASN A 67 -0.91 -0.13 8.53
CA ASN A 67 -0.27 0.66 9.59
C ASN A 67 -0.92 0.43 10.95
N SER A 68 -2.25 0.37 11.04
CA SER A 68 -2.92 0.04 12.30
C SER A 68 -2.51 -1.33 12.83
N ILE A 69 -2.39 -2.35 11.98
CA ILE A 69 -1.89 -3.68 12.41
C ILE A 69 -0.44 -3.59 12.92
N ILE A 70 0.41 -2.77 12.30
CA ILE A 70 1.80 -2.59 12.73
C ILE A 70 1.85 -1.91 14.11
N GLU A 71 1.05 -0.86 14.33
CA GLU A 71 0.98 -0.13 15.58
C GLU A 71 0.42 -1.01 16.71
N ASP A 72 -0.65 -1.75 16.42
CA ASP A 72 -1.37 -2.56 17.40
C ASP A 72 -0.78 -3.98 17.57
N ILE A 73 0.34 -4.32 16.91
CA ILE A 73 0.84 -5.71 16.85
C ILE A 73 1.04 -6.36 18.21
N PHE A 74 1.39 -5.56 19.23
CA PHE A 74 1.57 -6.05 20.59
C PHE A 74 0.24 -6.27 21.32
N ASP A 75 -0.79 -5.51 20.97
CA ASP A 75 -2.15 -5.57 21.53
C ASP A 75 -3.03 -6.66 20.88
N ILE A 76 -2.67 -7.10 19.67
CA ILE A 76 -3.34 -8.25 19.02
C ILE A 76 -2.93 -9.54 19.72
N GLU A 77 -3.75 -10.11 20.59
CA GLU A 77 -3.40 -11.28 21.41
C GLU A 77 -3.70 -12.62 20.71
N THR A 78 -4.71 -12.65 19.84
CA THR A 78 -5.23 -13.85 19.20
C THR A 78 -5.46 -13.64 17.70
N MET A 79 -5.60 -14.73 16.95
CA MET A 79 -5.99 -14.68 15.54
C MET A 79 -7.37 -14.06 15.33
N GLU A 80 -8.26 -14.11 16.33
CA GLU A 80 -9.60 -13.54 16.24
C GLU A 80 -9.60 -12.00 16.31
N ASP A 81 -8.58 -11.41 16.94
CA ASP A 81 -8.41 -9.97 17.00
C ASP A 81 -8.16 -9.35 15.63
N LEU A 82 -7.66 -10.15 14.68
CA LEU A 82 -7.42 -9.71 13.30
C LEU A 82 -8.71 -9.35 12.54
N LYS A 83 -9.88 -9.83 13.01
CA LYS A 83 -11.20 -9.48 12.44
C LYS A 83 -11.48 -7.99 12.46
N ARG A 84 -10.89 -7.26 13.41
CA ARG A 84 -11.02 -5.79 13.54
C ARG A 84 -10.44 -5.05 12.32
N TYR A 85 -9.51 -5.69 11.60
CA TYR A 85 -8.87 -5.18 10.39
C TYR A 85 -9.42 -5.84 9.11
N GLY A 86 -10.53 -6.59 9.20
CA GLY A 86 -11.11 -7.30 8.06
C GLY A 86 -10.39 -8.61 7.68
N ILE A 87 -9.51 -9.11 8.55
CA ILE A 87 -8.80 -10.39 8.39
C ILE A 87 -9.55 -11.54 9.06
#